data_AF-A0A2I8SVH8-F1
#
_entry.id   AF-A0A2I8SVH8-F1
#
_cell.length_a   1.000
_cell.length_b   1.000
_cell.length_c   1.000
_cell.angle_alpha   90.00
_cell.angle_beta   90.00
_cell.angle_gamma   90.00
#
_symmetry.space_group_name_H-M   'P 1'
#
loop_
_entity.id
_entity.type
_entity.pdbx_description
1 polymer ?
#
loop_
_entity_poly.entity_id
_entity_poly.type
_entity_poly.pdbx_seq_one_letter_code
_entity_poly.pdbx_strand_id
1 'polypeptide(L)'
;MSNGLTDEQAGKNHQLNVALEQRNALRDYHEHQLSGSIETILATWSKEKLDEAALDNGRMFAHRFGFETTQPVRQIILELQKRFDFSDREIRSLKRAGYLRIERDNVRIEASRVWHIVSWFQLAFLLLIGFTTFLCVETSHVLPLKRFVAEIVILGGLTGCVYLFHRFFLEPWRVLTRSRAIELVGRPLT
;
A
#
# COMPACT_ATOMS: atom_id res chain seq x y z
N MET A 1 -28.87 -56.61 -6.88
CA MET A 1 -27.63 -56.63 -7.68
C MET A 1 -27.14 -55.20 -7.80
N SER A 2 -25.90 -55.00 -7.38
CA SER A 2 -25.15 -53.74 -7.36
C SER A 2 -25.00 -53.17 -8.77
N ASN A 3 -25.15 -51.84 -8.92
CA ASN A 3 -24.42 -51.07 -9.92
C ASN A 3 -23.93 -49.80 -9.22
N GLY A 4 -22.63 -49.79 -8.93
CA GLY A 4 -21.92 -48.65 -8.36
C GLY A 4 -21.78 -47.52 -9.38
N LEU A 5 -21.97 -46.30 -8.89
CA LEU A 5 -21.50 -45.09 -9.52
C LEU A 5 -20.53 -44.43 -8.54
N THR A 6 -19.26 -44.55 -8.90
CA THR A 6 -18.13 -43.78 -8.41
C THR A 6 -18.34 -42.30 -8.73
N ASP A 7 -18.66 -41.50 -7.71
CA ASP A 7 -18.44 -40.05 -7.69
C ASP A 7 -17.35 -39.75 -6.64
N GLU A 8 -16.18 -40.36 -6.85
CA GLU A 8 -14.94 -39.89 -6.25
C GLU A 8 -14.50 -38.68 -7.07
N GLN A 9 -14.32 -37.53 -6.40
CA GLN A 9 -13.98 -36.19 -6.95
C GLN A 9 -15.14 -35.19 -7.15
N ALA A 10 -16.16 -35.21 -6.30
CA ALA A 10 -16.88 -33.97 -5.98
C ALA A 10 -15.91 -33.01 -5.27
N GLY A 11 -15.43 -32.00 -6.00
CA GLY A 11 -14.49 -30.99 -5.54
C GLY A 11 -14.80 -30.54 -4.11
N LYS A 12 -13.89 -30.86 -3.19
CA LYS A 12 -13.97 -30.52 -1.77
C LYS A 12 -13.91 -29.00 -1.67
N ASN A 13 -15.08 -28.35 -1.74
CA ASN A 13 -15.23 -26.91 -1.50
C ASN A 13 -14.87 -26.66 -0.04
N HIS A 14 -13.60 -26.36 0.21
CA HIS A 14 -13.12 -25.96 1.53
C HIS A 14 -13.59 -24.54 1.80
N GLN A 15 -14.70 -24.41 2.51
CA GLN A 15 -15.24 -23.14 2.94
C GLN A 15 -14.63 -22.77 4.29
N LEU A 16 -13.73 -21.78 4.28
CA LEU A 16 -13.09 -21.27 5.49
C LEU A 16 -14.02 -20.25 6.16
N ASN A 17 -14.65 -20.65 7.27
CA ASN A 17 -15.54 -19.81 8.06
C ASN A 17 -14.79 -19.27 9.29
N VAL A 18 -14.80 -17.95 9.50
CA VAL A 18 -14.12 -17.33 10.64
C VAL A 18 -15.09 -16.39 11.37
N ALA A 19 -15.29 -16.66 12.66
CA ALA A 19 -16.38 -16.18 13.51
C ALA A 19 -16.58 -14.65 13.48
N LEU A 20 -17.79 -14.18 13.14
CA LEU A 20 -18.81 -13.70 14.09
C LEU A 20 -20.27 -13.92 13.64
N GLU A 21 -20.50 -14.47 12.45
CA GLU A 21 -21.84 -14.80 11.96
C GLU A 21 -22.03 -16.32 11.94
N GLN A 22 -22.89 -16.81 12.83
CA GLN A 22 -23.24 -18.22 12.93
C GLN A 22 -24.09 -18.63 11.74
N ARG A 23 -23.55 -19.47 10.84
CA ARG A 23 -24.37 -20.23 9.88
C ARG A 23 -24.23 -21.71 10.16
N ASN A 24 -25.39 -22.36 10.23
CA ASN A 24 -25.57 -23.75 10.66
C ASN A 24 -25.06 -24.69 9.56
N ALA A 25 -23.76 -25.02 9.59
CA ALA A 25 -23.20 -26.09 8.77
C ALA A 25 -23.34 -27.41 9.53
N LEU A 26 -24.19 -28.30 9.02
CA LEU A 26 -24.41 -29.65 9.56
C LEU A 26 -23.13 -30.49 9.46
N ARG A 27 -22.25 -30.37 10.46
CA ARG A 27 -21.22 -31.35 10.88
C ARG A 27 -19.89 -31.38 10.11
N ASP A 28 -19.72 -30.67 9.01
CA ASP A 28 -18.44 -30.61 8.27
C ASP A 28 -17.74 -29.25 8.40
N TYR A 29 -17.29 -28.91 9.61
CA TYR A 29 -16.37 -27.78 9.78
C TYR A 29 -15.20 -28.16 10.67
N HIS A 30 -14.01 -27.70 10.28
CA HIS A 30 -12.82 -27.77 11.10
C HIS A 30 -12.70 -26.43 11.84
N GLU A 31 -12.87 -26.47 13.16
CA GLU A 31 -12.55 -25.33 14.03
C GLU A 31 -11.04 -25.14 14.07
N HIS A 32 -10.53 -24.21 13.27
CA HIS A 32 -9.19 -23.70 13.47
C HIS A 32 -9.26 -22.63 14.56
N GLN A 33 -8.76 -22.95 15.75
CA GLN A 33 -8.40 -21.95 16.76
C GLN A 33 -7.24 -21.12 16.21
N LEU A 34 -7.57 -20.16 15.35
CA LEU A 34 -6.66 -19.12 14.95
C LEU A 34 -6.35 -18.36 16.24
N SER A 35 -5.14 -18.55 16.78
CA SER A 35 -4.62 -17.74 17.87
C SER A 35 -4.94 -16.29 17.55
N GLY A 36 -5.54 -15.56 18.51
CA GLY A 36 -6.09 -14.22 18.35
C GLY A 36 -5.06 -13.16 18.00
N SER A 37 -4.37 -13.34 16.89
CA SER A 37 -3.41 -12.44 16.32
C SER A 37 -4.16 -11.29 15.67
N ILE A 38 -3.56 -10.09 15.75
CA ILE A 38 -4.13 -8.89 15.13
C ILE A 38 -4.33 -9.09 13.62
N GLU A 39 -3.47 -9.88 12.98
CA GLU A 39 -3.58 -10.24 11.56
C GLU A 39 -4.85 -11.04 11.26
N THR A 40 -5.22 -11.99 12.12
CA THR A 40 -6.47 -12.74 11.99
C THR A 40 -7.67 -11.80 12.11
N ILE A 41 -7.64 -10.87 13.07
CA ILE A 41 -8.70 -9.88 13.27
C ILE A 41 -8.85 -8.99 12.03
N LEU A 42 -7.74 -8.49 11.49
CA LEU A 42 -7.72 -7.66 10.27
C LEU A 42 -8.26 -8.40 9.03
N ALA A 43 -8.07 -9.72 8.96
CA ALA A 43 -8.53 -10.53 7.83
C ALA A 43 -10.02 -10.93 7.92
N THR A 44 -10.64 -10.83 9.10
CA THR A 44 -11.93 -11.49 9.39
C THR A 44 -13.03 -10.54 9.80
N TRP A 45 -12.70 -9.43 10.45
CA TRP A 45 -13.69 -8.44 10.85
C TRP A 45 -14.10 -7.54 9.69
N SER A 46 -15.36 -7.10 9.72
CA SER A 46 -15.85 -6.09 8.77
C SER A 46 -15.13 -4.76 8.96
N LYS A 47 -15.12 -3.94 7.91
CA LYS A 47 -14.45 -2.62 7.91
C LYS A 47 -14.99 -1.74 9.03
N GLU A 48 -16.29 -1.77 9.29
CA GLU A 48 -16.96 -0.96 10.31
C GLU A 48 -16.47 -1.35 11.71
N LYS A 49 -16.36 -2.66 11.98
CA LYS A 49 -15.87 -3.17 13.26
C LYS A 49 -14.38 -2.88 13.44
N LEU A 50 -13.61 -2.91 12.36
CA LEU A 50 -12.20 -2.50 12.37
C LEU A 50 -12.02 -1.00 12.59
N ASP A 51 -12.91 -0.16 12.05
CA ASP A 51 -12.91 1.29 12.26
C ASP A 51 -13.17 1.62 13.74
N GLU A 52 -14.19 1.01 14.34
CA GLU A 52 -14.53 1.19 15.76
C GLU A 52 -13.38 0.73 16.67
N ALA A 53 -12.84 -0.46 16.43
CA ALA A 53 -11.72 -0.98 17.20
C ALA A 53 -10.45 -0.12 17.05
N ALA A 54 -10.18 0.42 15.86
CA ALA A 54 -9.03 1.28 15.62
C ALA A 54 -9.19 2.67 16.24
N LEU A 55 -10.41 3.18 16.40
CA LEU A 55 -10.66 4.46 17.04
C LEU A 55 -10.23 4.43 18.52
N ASP A 56 -10.63 3.38 19.24
CA ASP A 56 -10.35 3.25 20.67
C ASP A 56 -8.98 2.64 20.96
N ASN A 57 -8.50 1.73 20.11
CA ASN A 57 -7.23 1.04 20.30
C ASN A 57 -6.14 1.54 19.33
N GLY A 58 -5.22 2.35 19.87
CA GLY A 58 -4.08 2.87 19.10
C GLY A 58 -3.16 1.80 18.52
N ARG A 59 -3.04 0.62 19.16
CA ARG A 59 -2.23 -0.49 18.62
C ARG A 59 -2.89 -1.13 17.40
N MET A 60 -4.23 -1.25 17.43
CA MET A 60 -5.01 -1.74 16.30
C MET A 60 -4.88 -0.79 15.11
N PHE A 61 -4.97 0.53 15.38
CA PHE A 61 -4.74 1.56 14.38
C PHE A 61 -3.33 1.49 13.79
N ALA A 62 -2.31 1.33 14.62
CA ALA A 62 -0.92 1.22 14.17
C ALA A 62 -0.69 -0.03 13.31
N HIS A 63 -1.32 -1.15 13.63
CA HIS A 63 -1.22 -2.37 12.82
C HIS A 63 -1.90 -2.21 11.45
N ARG A 64 -3.01 -1.46 11.39
CA ARG A 64 -3.77 -1.21 10.17
C ARG A 64 -3.10 -0.18 9.26
N PHE A 65 -2.67 0.95 9.80
CA PHE A 65 -2.15 2.08 9.00
C PHE A 65 -0.62 2.22 9.05
N GLY A 66 0.08 1.54 9.95
CA GLY A 66 1.54 1.56 10.07
C GLY A 66 2.10 2.78 10.81
N PHE A 67 1.31 3.40 11.69
CA PHE A 67 1.74 4.50 12.57
C PHE A 67 0.80 4.70 13.76
N GLU A 68 1.33 5.28 14.83
CA GLU A 68 0.58 5.65 16.03
C GLU A 68 0.16 7.12 15.98
N THR A 69 -1.02 7.42 16.54
CA THR A 69 -1.54 8.78 16.65
C THR A 69 -2.61 8.90 17.75
N THR A 70 -2.97 10.13 18.10
CA THR A 70 -3.98 10.47 19.11
C THR A 70 -5.40 10.11 18.63
N GLN A 71 -6.30 9.81 19.56
CA GLN A 71 -7.70 9.47 19.26
C GLN A 71 -8.42 10.48 18.33
N PRO A 72 -8.35 11.81 18.53
CA PRO A 72 -9.01 12.77 17.62
C PRO A 72 -8.46 12.66 16.20
N VAL A 73 -7.16 12.47 16.04
CA VAL A 73 -6.55 12.26 14.72
C VAL A 73 -6.98 10.93 14.09
N ARG A 74 -7.12 9.86 14.88
CA ARG A 74 -7.65 8.58 14.39
C ARG A 74 -9.06 8.76 13.82
N GLN A 75 -9.92 9.53 14.50
CA GLN A 75 -11.26 9.83 14.03
C GLN A 75 -11.24 10.56 12.68
N ILE A 76 -10.44 11.63 12.56
CA ILE A 76 -10.31 12.40 11.31
C ILE A 76 -9.85 11.49 10.15
N ILE A 77 -8.92 10.57 10.39
CA ILE A 77 -8.41 9.65 9.37
C ILE A 77 -9.49 8.65 8.93
N LEU A 78 -10.28 8.11 9.86
CA LEU A 78 -11.39 7.20 9.55
C LEU A 78 -12.52 7.92 8.80
N GLU A 79 -12.81 9.17 9.15
CA GLU A 79 -13.78 10.01 8.43
C GLU A 79 -13.29 10.35 7.02
N LEU A 80 -12.01 10.69 6.87
CA LEU A 80 -11.37 10.90 5.57
C LEU A 80 -11.46 9.63 4.71
N GLN A 81 -11.21 8.46 5.33
CA GLN A 81 -11.33 7.18 4.66
C GLN A 81 -12.74 6.94 4.11
N LYS A 82 -13.77 7.21 4.92
CA LYS A 82 -15.17 7.05 4.51
C LYS A 82 -15.57 8.06 3.43
N ARG A 83 -15.13 9.31 3.55
CA ARG A 83 -15.49 10.40 2.63
C ARG A 83 -14.97 10.18 1.20
N PHE A 84 -13.77 9.61 1.07
CA PHE A 84 -13.11 9.42 -0.23
C PHE A 84 -13.00 7.94 -0.65
N ASP A 85 -13.63 7.05 0.11
CA ASP A 85 -13.57 5.59 -0.04
C ASP A 85 -12.14 5.05 -0.20
N PHE A 86 -11.21 5.56 0.62
CA PHE A 86 -9.83 5.11 0.56
C PHE A 86 -9.67 3.68 1.11
N SER A 87 -8.80 2.91 0.47
CA SER A 87 -8.28 1.65 1.02
C SER A 87 -7.27 1.92 2.14
N ASP A 88 -7.16 1.01 3.10
CA ASP A 88 -6.11 1.04 4.13
C ASP A 88 -4.70 1.14 3.52
N ARG A 89 -4.49 0.49 2.36
CA ARG A 89 -3.23 0.54 1.61
C ARG A 89 -2.94 1.94 1.06
N GLU A 90 -3.98 2.65 0.64
CA GLU A 90 -3.88 4.01 0.09
C GLU A 90 -3.58 5.03 1.19
N ILE A 91 -4.23 4.92 2.35
CA ILE A 91 -3.89 5.76 3.51
C ILE A 91 -2.44 5.51 3.96
N ARG A 92 -2.02 4.24 3.97
CA ARG A 92 -0.63 3.88 4.29
C ARG A 92 0.37 4.44 3.28
N SER A 93 0.06 4.41 1.98
CA SER A 93 0.93 4.98 0.94
C SER A 93 0.97 6.50 1.01
N LEU A 94 -0.16 7.16 1.26
CA LEU A 94 -0.26 8.60 1.48
C LEU A 94 0.61 9.06 2.66
N LYS A 95 0.53 8.36 3.79
CA LYS A 95 1.40 8.65 4.95
C LYS A 95 2.87 8.38 4.65
N ARG A 96 3.18 7.24 4.02
CA ARG A 96 4.58 6.87 3.72
C ARG A 96 5.24 7.83 2.73
N ALA A 97 4.47 8.34 1.78
CA ALA A 97 4.94 9.33 0.82
C ALA A 97 4.91 10.78 1.36
N GLY A 98 4.51 10.98 2.62
CA GLY A 98 4.52 12.29 3.28
C GLY A 98 3.39 13.24 2.86
N TYR A 99 2.40 12.75 2.09
CA TYR A 99 1.25 13.53 1.67
C TYR A 99 0.23 13.73 2.79
N LEU A 100 0.22 12.86 3.80
CA LEU A 100 -0.60 12.99 5.00
C LEU A 100 0.26 13.48 6.15
N ARG A 101 0.16 14.77 6.47
CA ARG A 101 0.88 15.37 7.60
C ARG A 101 -0.03 15.43 8.81
N ILE A 102 0.41 14.80 9.88
CA ILE A 102 -0.32 14.73 11.15
C ILE A 102 0.25 15.81 12.07
N GLU A 103 -0.55 16.83 12.36
CA GLU A 103 -0.33 17.75 13.47
C GLU A 103 -1.04 17.21 14.74
N ARG A 104 -0.77 17.80 15.92
CA ARG A 104 -1.30 17.30 17.20
C ARG A 104 -2.82 17.10 17.21
N ASP A 105 -3.57 18.02 16.59
CA ASP A 105 -5.04 18.03 16.57
C ASP A 105 -5.63 18.15 15.16
N ASN A 106 -4.81 18.18 14.11
CA ASN A 106 -5.28 18.36 12.75
C ASN A 106 -4.55 17.44 11.78
N VAL A 107 -5.26 16.98 10.76
CA VAL A 107 -4.66 16.25 9.63
C VAL A 107 -4.67 17.17 8.43
N ARG A 108 -3.51 17.38 7.83
CA ARG A 108 -3.38 18.16 6.59
C ARG A 108 -2.93 17.25 5.46
N ILE A 109 -3.65 17.32 4.34
CA ILE A 109 -3.16 16.73 3.10
C ILE A 109 -2.22 17.76 2.48
N GLU A 110 -0.92 17.49 2.53
CA GLU A 110 0.09 18.36 1.95
C GLU A 110 0.57 17.72 0.65
N ALA A 111 -0.23 17.85 -0.41
CA ALA A 111 0.24 17.58 -1.77
C ALA A 111 1.14 18.72 -2.23
N SER A 112 2.36 18.73 -1.68
CA SER A 112 3.39 19.65 -2.11
C SER A 112 3.68 19.38 -3.60
N ARG A 113 3.23 20.32 -4.43
CA ARG A 113 3.55 20.36 -5.87
C ARG A 113 5.07 20.39 -6.07
N VAL A 114 5.82 20.86 -5.07
CA VAL A 114 7.28 20.86 -5.02
C VAL A 114 7.83 19.44 -5.04
N TRP A 115 7.26 18.49 -4.29
CA TRP A 115 7.72 17.10 -4.34
C TRP A 115 7.50 16.48 -5.72
N HIS A 116 6.41 16.83 -6.40
CA HIS A 116 6.19 16.42 -7.79
C HIS A 116 7.24 17.03 -8.74
N ILE A 117 7.55 18.32 -8.59
CA ILE A 117 8.56 19.01 -9.41
C ILE A 117 9.97 18.46 -9.15
N VAL A 118 10.36 18.34 -7.88
CA VAL A 118 11.65 17.74 -7.46
C VAL A 118 11.79 16.34 -8.02
N SER A 119 10.70 15.58 -8.04
CA SER A 119 10.69 14.22 -8.58
C SER A 119 10.95 14.21 -10.10
N TRP A 120 10.38 15.16 -10.86
CA TRP A 120 10.72 15.36 -12.28
C TRP A 120 12.16 15.81 -12.50
N PHE A 121 12.66 16.72 -11.67
CA PHE A 121 14.07 17.15 -11.71
C PHE A 121 15.03 16.00 -11.43
N GLN A 122 14.72 15.15 -10.45
CA GLN A 122 15.50 13.96 -10.12
C GLN A 122 15.55 12.98 -11.30
N LEU A 123 14.42 12.76 -11.97
CA LEU A 123 14.35 11.88 -13.15
C LEU A 123 15.17 12.45 -14.32
N ALA A 124 15.05 13.76 -14.59
CA ALA A 124 15.83 14.44 -15.62
C ALA A 124 17.34 14.37 -15.32
N PHE A 125 17.72 14.53 -14.05
CA PHE A 125 19.11 14.44 -13.60
C PHE A 125 19.67 13.01 -13.73
N LEU A 126 18.88 11.99 -13.40
CA LEU A 126 19.24 10.58 -13.62
C LEU A 126 19.41 10.25 -15.10
N LEU A 127 18.53 10.75 -15.96
CA LEU A 127 18.66 10.62 -17.41
C LEU A 127 19.94 11.31 -17.92
N LEU A 128 20.23 12.51 -17.42
CA LEU A 128 21.46 13.23 -17.77
C LEU A 128 22.70 12.42 -17.36
N ILE A 129 22.75 11.91 -16.12
CA ILE A 129 23.86 11.09 -15.64
C ILE A 129 24.00 9.84 -16.52
N GLY A 130 22.91 9.11 -16.74
CA GLY A 130 22.91 7.90 -17.59
C GLY A 130 23.40 8.18 -19.00
N PHE A 131 23.00 9.31 -19.59
CA PHE A 131 23.47 9.72 -20.90
C PHE A 131 24.95 10.08 -20.91
N THR A 132 25.43 10.84 -19.91
CA THR A 132 26.85 11.19 -19.81
C THR A 132 27.75 9.99 -19.55
N THR A 133 27.31 9.02 -18.73
CA THR A 133 28.07 7.80 -18.48
C THR A 133 28.10 6.89 -19.70
N PHE A 134 26.98 6.80 -20.44
CA PHE A 134 26.93 6.11 -21.72
C PHE A 134 27.96 6.68 -22.72
N LEU A 135 27.97 8.00 -22.91
CA LEU A 135 28.94 8.68 -23.78
C LEU A 135 30.40 8.48 -23.32
N CYS A 136 30.67 8.52 -22.01
CA CYS A 136 32.00 8.24 -21.45
C CYS A 136 32.45 6.79 -21.72
N VAL A 137 31.56 5.81 -21.61
CA VAL A 137 31.88 4.40 -21.86
C VAL A 137 32.17 4.15 -23.35
N GLU A 138 31.43 4.79 -24.23
CA GLU A 138 31.58 4.63 -25.68
C GLU A 138 32.86 5.29 -26.22
N THR A 139 33.18 6.48 -25.71
CA THR A 139 34.43 7.21 -26.05
C THR A 139 35.69 6.60 -25.43
N SER A 140 35.57 5.84 -24.35
CA SER A 140 36.71 5.21 -23.69
C SER A 140 37.11 3.91 -24.38
N HIS A 141 38.35 3.78 -24.87
CA HIS A 141 38.92 2.54 -25.44
C HIS A 141 39.14 1.42 -24.39
N VAL A 142 38.06 0.90 -23.80
CA VAL A 142 38.09 -0.15 -22.77
C VAL A 142 37.72 -1.51 -23.35
N LEU A 143 38.25 -2.57 -22.74
CA LEU A 143 37.92 -3.97 -23.04
C LEU A 143 36.39 -4.19 -23.06
N PRO A 144 35.82 -4.90 -24.07
CA PRO A 144 34.38 -5.02 -24.27
C PRO A 144 33.61 -5.59 -23.07
N LEU A 145 34.20 -6.52 -22.32
CA LEU A 145 33.58 -7.10 -21.12
C LEU A 145 33.35 -6.04 -20.01
N LYS A 146 34.28 -5.10 -19.84
CA LYS A 146 34.14 -4.04 -18.84
C LYS A 146 33.07 -3.02 -19.23
N ARG A 147 32.91 -2.76 -20.53
CA ARG A 147 31.82 -1.92 -21.06
C ARG A 147 30.46 -2.55 -20.80
N PHE A 148 30.31 -3.85 -21.07
CA PHE A 148 29.06 -4.59 -20.88
C PHE A 148 28.62 -4.63 -19.40
N VAL A 149 29.56 -4.84 -18.48
CA VAL A 149 29.27 -4.81 -17.03
C VAL A 149 28.86 -3.40 -16.58
N ALA A 150 29.54 -2.36 -17.07
CA ALA A 150 29.17 -0.98 -16.75
C ALA A 150 27.76 -0.64 -17.23
N GLU A 151 27.40 -1.07 -18.45
CA GLU A 151 26.08 -0.84 -19.04
C GLU A 151 24.97 -1.54 -18.25
N ILE A 152 25.16 -2.80 -17.83
CA ILE A 152 24.19 -3.53 -17.00
C ILE A 152 24.01 -2.86 -15.63
N VAL A 153 25.08 -2.39 -15.00
CA VAL A 153 25.01 -1.70 -13.70
C VAL A 153 24.25 -0.38 -13.84
N ILE A 154 24.48 0.37 -14.92
CA ILE A 154 23.77 1.62 -15.21
C ILE A 154 22.27 1.34 -15.46
N LEU A 155 21.95 0.33 -16.29
CA LEU A 155 20.57 -0.03 -16.60
C LEU A 155 19.82 -0.52 -15.36
N GLY A 156 20.47 -1.37 -14.55
CA GLY A 156 19.93 -1.89 -13.30
C GLY A 156 19.69 -0.77 -12.28
N GLY A 157 20.64 0.16 -12.14
CA GLY A 157 20.51 1.33 -11.29
C GLY A 157 19.36 2.25 -11.72
N LEU A 158 19.28 2.57 -13.01
CA LEU A 158 18.18 3.38 -13.58
C LEU A 158 16.83 2.72 -13.37
N THR A 159 16.71 1.43 -13.67
CA THR A 159 15.46 0.68 -13.49
C THR A 159 15.04 0.62 -12.02
N GLY A 160 15.99 0.38 -11.11
CA GLY A 160 15.74 0.41 -9.67
C GLY A 160 15.27 1.77 -9.17
N CYS A 161 15.90 2.85 -9.63
CA CYS A 161 15.48 4.21 -9.31
C CYS A 161 14.07 4.53 -9.86
N VAL A 162 13.77 4.16 -11.10
CA VAL A 162 12.44 4.34 -11.70
C VAL A 162 11.37 3.53 -10.97
N TYR A 163 11.68 2.31 -10.55
CA TYR A 163 10.76 1.47 -9.79
C TYR A 163 10.43 2.09 -8.42
N LEU A 164 11.46 2.50 -7.66
CA LEU A 164 11.29 3.20 -6.40
C LEU A 164 10.46 4.48 -6.61
N PHE A 165 10.76 5.22 -7.67
CA PHE A 165 10.05 6.44 -8.03
C PHE A 165 8.55 6.21 -8.27
N HIS A 166 8.21 5.22 -9.10
CA HIS A 166 6.82 4.88 -9.38
C HIS A 166 6.06 4.49 -8.10
N ARG A 167 6.71 3.69 -7.25
CA ARG A 167 6.13 3.20 -5.99
C ARG A 167 5.86 4.33 -4.98
N PHE A 168 6.79 5.27 -4.85
CA PHE A 168 6.70 6.30 -3.80
C PHE A 168 5.93 7.56 -4.23
N PHE A 169 5.93 7.92 -5.53
CA PHE A 169 5.38 9.20 -5.97
C PHE A 169 4.15 9.08 -6.89
N LEU A 170 4.13 8.12 -7.83
CA LEU A 170 3.01 8.01 -8.78
C LEU A 170 1.76 7.40 -8.16
N GLU A 171 1.89 6.35 -7.35
CA GLU A 171 0.76 5.72 -6.67
C GLU A 171 -0.06 6.72 -5.82
N PRO A 172 0.55 7.44 -4.86
CA PRO A 172 -0.21 8.36 -4.01
C PRO A 172 -0.77 9.55 -4.80
N TRP A 173 -0.07 10.05 -5.83
CA TRP A 173 -0.57 11.13 -6.67
C TRP A 173 -1.80 10.71 -7.50
N ARG A 174 -1.78 9.49 -8.05
CA ARG A 174 -2.94 8.94 -8.77
C ARG A 174 -4.14 8.75 -7.84
N VAL A 175 -3.92 8.28 -6.62
CA VAL A 175 -4.96 8.14 -5.59
C VAL A 175 -5.58 9.50 -5.25
N LEU A 176 -4.76 10.54 -5.05
CA LEU A 176 -5.24 11.91 -4.78
C LEU A 176 -6.02 12.49 -5.96
N THR A 177 -5.54 12.26 -7.19
CA THR A 177 -6.18 12.77 -8.41
C THR A 177 -7.52 12.06 -8.67
N ARG A 178 -7.59 10.75 -8.44
CA ARG A 178 -8.80 9.94 -8.61
C ARG A 178 -9.89 10.29 -7.59
N SER A 179 -9.50 10.55 -6.35
CA SER A 179 -10.43 10.86 -5.26
C SER A 179 -10.90 12.32 -5.23
N ARG A 180 -10.36 13.20 -6.10
CA ARG A 180 -10.52 14.66 -6.02
C ARG A 180 -10.09 15.27 -4.66
N ALA A 181 -9.40 14.50 -3.81
CA ALA A 181 -8.88 14.98 -2.53
C ALA A 181 -7.79 16.07 -2.70
N ILE A 182 -7.33 16.30 -3.94
CA ILE A 182 -6.48 17.45 -4.29
C ILE A 182 -7.12 18.79 -3.88
N GLU A 183 -8.46 18.90 -3.86
CA GLU A 183 -9.14 20.14 -3.47
C GLU A 183 -8.99 20.48 -1.98
N LEU A 184 -8.65 19.49 -1.14
CA LEU A 184 -8.42 19.66 0.30
C LEU A 184 -6.93 19.89 0.63
N VAL A 185 -6.08 19.97 -0.39
CA VAL A 185 -4.64 20.19 -0.20
C VAL A 185 -4.39 21.54 0.45
N GLY A 186 -3.70 21.53 1.59
CA GLY A 186 -3.39 22.73 2.37
C GLY A 186 -4.52 23.22 3.29
N ARG A 187 -5.68 22.55 3.31
CA ARG A 187 -6.75 22.85 4.28
C ARG A 187 -6.63 21.94 5.51
N PRO A 188 -6.80 22.46 6.74
CA PRO A 188 -6.94 21.61 7.91
C PRO A 188 -8.23 20.81 7.79
N LEU A 189 -8.12 19.49 7.95
CA LEU A 189 -9.26 18.61 8.13
C LEU A 189 -9.58 18.61 9.62
N THR A 190 -10.66 19.29 9.98
CA THR A 190 -11.28 19.33 11.32
C THR A 190 -12.43 18.37 11.39
#